data_AF-A0A7V5J1U2-F1
#
_entry.id   AF-A0A7V5J1U2-F1
#
_cell.length_a   1.000
_cell.length_b   1.000
_cell.length_c   1.000
_cell.angle_alpha   90.00
_cell.angle_beta   90.00
_cell.angle_gamma   90.00
#
_symmetry.space_group_name_H-M   'P 1'
#
loop_
_entity.id
_entity.type
_entity.pdbx_description
1 polymer ?
#
loop_
_entity_poly.entity_id
_entity_poly.type
_entity_poly.pdbx_seq_one_letter_code
_entity_poly.pdbx_strand_id
1 'polypeptide(L)' 'MIDRREIIERTAAFVRHQLRDAEAGHGWEHIKRVWKTAVYIGRAEKVDLFTTELGALLHDIADWKFCDDPALA' A
#
# COMPACT_ATOMS: atom_id res chain seq x y z
N MET A 1 16.27 11.35 13.47
CA MET A 1 16.04 9.94 13.05
C MET A 1 14.61 9.85 12.57
N ILE A 2 14.35 9.17 11.46
CA ILE A 2 12.99 8.99 10.94
C ILE A 2 12.40 7.75 11.61
N ASP A 3 11.22 7.86 12.20
CA ASP A 3 10.51 6.74 12.83
C ASP A 3 9.89 5.84 11.75
N ARG A 4 10.14 4.52 11.83
CA ARG A 4 9.57 3.52 10.91
C ARG A 4 8.04 3.57 10.90
N ARG A 5 7.42 3.83 12.04
CA ARG A 5 5.97 3.97 12.17
C ARG A 5 5.47 5.22 11.45
N GLU A 6 6.19 6.34 11.57
CA GLU A 6 5.86 7.57 10.84
C GLU A 6 5.93 7.33 9.33
N ILE A 7 6.92 6.58 8.84
CA ILE A 7 7.03 6.22 7.41
C ILE A 7 5.80 5.41 6.97
N ILE A 8 5.38 4.40 7.73
CA ILE A 8 4.20 3.59 7.41
C ILE A 8 2.94 4.46 7.37
N GLU A 9 2.73 5.32 8.39
CA GLU A 9 1.55 6.18 8.48
C GLU A 9 1.50 7.20 7.32
N ARG A 10 2.65 7.79 6.97
CA ARG A 10 2.76 8.69 5.81
C ARG A 10 2.52 7.96 4.49
N THR A 11 3.01 6.73 4.36
CA THR A 11 2.78 5.90 3.17
C THR A 11 1.30 5.56 3.04
N ALA A 12 0.64 5.15 4.12
CA ALA A 12 -0.79 4.88 4.15
C ALA A 12 -1.62 6.11 3.77
N ALA A 13 -1.26 7.29 4.27
CA ALA A 13 -1.92 8.54 3.90
C ALA A 13 -1.72 8.88 2.41
N PHE A 14 -0.51 8.69 1.88
CA PHE A 14 -0.21 8.86 0.47
C PHE A 14 -1.06 7.91 -0.40
N VAL A 15 -1.10 6.61 -0.09
CA VAL A 15 -1.85 5.62 -0.86
C VAL A 15 -3.34 5.93 -0.86
N ARG A 16 -3.90 6.28 0.30
CA ARG A 16 -5.30 6.70 0.42
C ARG A 16 -5.61 7.91 -0.45
N HIS A 17 -4.67 8.86 -0.55
CA HIS A 17 -4.83 10.05 -1.38
C HIS A 17 -4.76 9.75 -2.88
N GLN A 18 -3.86 8.86 -3.31
CA GLN A 18 -3.74 8.43 -4.71
C GLN A 18 -5.00 7.69 -5.17
N LEU A 19 -5.56 6.82 -4.33
CA LEU A 19 -6.71 5.98 -4.66
C LEU A 19 -8.07 6.63 -4.38
N ARG A 20 -8.11 7.94 -4.14
CA ARG A 20 -9.37 8.64 -3.78
C ARG A 20 -10.41 8.61 -4.90
N ASP A 21 -9.96 8.56 -6.16
CA ASP A 21 -10.77 8.61 -7.37
C ASP A 21 -10.81 7.25 -8.10
N ALA A 22 -10.28 6.18 -7.48
CA ALA A 22 -10.18 4.86 -8.10
C ALA A 22 -11.55 4.14 -8.17
N GLU A 23 -11.75 3.36 -9.22
CA GLU A 23 -12.99 2.58 -9.44
C GLU A 23 -13.26 1.54 -8.34
N ALA A 24 -14.53 1.15 -8.24
CA ALA A 24 -15.03 0.21 -7.23
C ALA A 24 -14.32 -1.17 -7.34
N GLY A 25 -13.34 -1.40 -6.46
CA GLY A 25 -12.59 -2.66 -6.36
C GLY A 25 -11.11 -2.48 -6.02
N HIS A 26 -10.51 -1.38 -6.48
CA HIS A 26 -9.09 -1.05 -6.30
C HIS A 26 -8.84 0.18 -5.41
N GLY A 27 -9.89 0.70 -4.75
CA GLY A 27 -9.78 1.83 -3.85
C GLY A 27 -9.10 1.50 -2.51
N TRP A 28 -8.95 2.53 -1.68
CA TRP A 28 -8.31 2.44 -0.35
C TRP A 28 -8.79 1.27 0.53
N GLU A 29 -10.08 0.93 0.49
CA GLU A 29 -10.61 -0.15 1.31
C GLU A 29 -10.07 -1.54 0.89
N HIS A 30 -9.67 -1.74 -0.37
CA HIS A 30 -8.94 -2.94 -0.81
C HIS A 30 -7.56 -2.99 -0.14
N ILE A 31 -6.74 -1.96 -0.36
CA ILE A 31 -5.39 -1.84 0.24
C ILE A 31 -5.43 -2.03 1.74
N LYS A 32 -6.35 -1.36 2.43
CA LYS A 32 -6.49 -1.40 3.90
C LYS A 32 -6.79 -2.81 4.40
N ARG A 33 -7.58 -3.61 3.68
CA ARG A 33 -7.80 -5.03 4.02
C ARG A 33 -6.53 -5.83 3.83
N VAL A 34 -5.86 -5.68 2.69
CA VAL A 34 -4.60 -6.39 2.40
C VAL A 34 -3.53 -6.05 3.45
N TRP A 35 -3.32 -4.77 3.75
CA TRP A 35 -2.37 -4.31 4.76
C TRP A 35 -2.67 -4.89 6.14
N LYS A 36 -3.92 -4.84 6.61
CA LYS A 36 -4.29 -5.42 7.91
C LYS A 36 -4.06 -6.94 7.96
N THR A 37 -4.38 -7.64 6.88
CA THR A 37 -4.14 -9.08 6.76
C THR A 37 -2.65 -9.40 6.74
N ALA A 38 -1.86 -8.63 6.01
CA ALA A 38 -0.41 -8.77 5.94
C ALA A 38 0.25 -8.56 7.31
N VAL A 39 -0.20 -7.56 8.09
CA VAL A 39 0.27 -7.35 9.47
C VAL A 39 -0.11 -8.52 10.37
N TYR A 40 -1.35 -9.02 10.26
CA TYR A 40 -1.82 -10.15 11.05
C TYR A 40 -0.98 -11.41 10.79
N ILE A 41 -0.81 -11.78 9.53
CA ILE A 41 0.00 -12.94 9.12
C ILE A 41 1.47 -12.71 9.50
N GLY A 42 2.02 -11.53 9.21
CA GLY A 42 3.42 -11.23 9.48
C GLY A 42 3.81 -11.29 10.96
N ARG A 43 2.88 -10.98 11.87
CA ARG A 43 3.07 -11.17 13.32
C ARG A 43 3.16 -12.65 13.70
N ALA A 44 2.31 -13.49 13.11
CA ALA A 44 2.32 -14.93 13.35
C ALA A 44 3.60 -15.59 12.81
N GLU A 45 4.00 -15.19 11.60
CA GLU A 45 5.18 -15.71 10.89
C GLU A 45 6.50 -15.06 11.33
N LYS A 46 6.46 -14.07 12.24
CA LYS A 46 7.62 -13.33 12.77
C LYS A 46 8.52 -12.71 11.68
N VAL A 47 7.92 -12.16 10.64
CA VAL A 47 8.62 -11.49 9.53
C VAL A 47 8.95 -10.03 9.87
N ASP A 48 9.74 -9.37 9.02
CA ASP A 48 9.98 -7.93 9.12
C ASP A 48 8.72 -7.13 8.74
N LEU A 49 7.98 -6.72 9.76
CA LEU A 49 6.74 -5.96 9.59
C LEU A 49 6.95 -4.64 8.84
N PHE A 50 8.11 -3.99 8.96
CA PHE A 50 8.34 -2.73 8.26
C PHE A 50 8.29 -2.92 6.74
N THR A 51 9.04 -3.89 6.22
CA THR A 51 9.03 -4.21 4.78
C THR A 51 7.68 -4.78 4.34
N THR A 52 7.07 -5.66 5.14
CA THR A 52 5.76 -6.26 4.80
C THR A 52 4.64 -5.21 4.71
N GLU A 53 4.59 -4.27 5.65
CA GLU A 53 3.58 -3.20 5.64
C GLU A 53 3.74 -2.27 4.45
N LEU A 54 4.97 -1.88 4.12
CA LEU A 54 5.24 -1.06 2.93
C LEU A 54 4.89 -1.79 1.64
N GLY A 55 5.25 -3.08 1.52
CA GLY A 55 4.87 -3.89 0.36
C GLY A 55 3.35 -3.96 0.19
N ALA A 56 2.61 -4.23 1.28
CA ALA A 56 1.16 -4.31 1.23
C ALA A 56 0.48 -2.96 0.92
N LEU A 57 1.04 -1.84 1.39
CA LEU A 57 0.51 -0.51 1.08
C LEU A 57 0.74 -0.12 -0.39
N LEU A 58 1.87 -0.51 -0.98
CA LEU A 58 2.30 -0.02 -2.30
C LEU A 58 2.02 -0.98 -3.47
N HIS A 59 1.65 -2.25 -3.22
CA HIS A 59 1.56 -3.29 -4.25
C HIS A 59 0.67 -2.94 -5.45
N ASP A 60 -0.38 -2.16 -5.22
CA ASP A 60 -1.42 -1.81 -6.20
C ASP A 60 -1.33 -0.35 -6.67
N ILE A 61 -0.29 0.41 -6.25
CA ILE A 61 -0.06 1.79 -6.72
C ILE A 61 0.54 1.83 -8.13
N ALA A 62 1.32 0.81 -8.50
CA ALA A 62 2.01 0.73 -9.79
C ALA A 62 1.17 0.03 -10.88
N ASP A 63 -0.12 -0.20 -10.64
CA ASP A 63 -1.00 -0.75 -11.68
C ASP A 63 -1.08 0.28 -12.83
N TRP A 64 -0.70 -0.17 -14.03
CA TRP A 64 -0.55 0.56 -15.31
C TRP A 64 -1.77 1.40 -15.71
N LYS A 65 -2.89 1.27 -15.00
CA LYS A 65 -4.12 2.08 -15.15
C LYS A 65 -3.92 3.56 -14.80
N PHE A 66 -2.79 3.94 -14.21
CA PHE A 66 -2.40 5.33 -13.93
C PHE A 66 -1.18 5.81 -14.73
N CYS A 67 -0.75 5.07 -15.76
CA CYS A 67 0.25 5.56 -16.70
C CYS A 67 -0.46 6.32 -17.84
N ASP A 68 -0.40 7.65 -17.83
CA ASP A 68 -0.88 8.48 -18.94
C ASP A 68 -0.01 8.34 -20.21
N ASP A 69 1.12 7.61 -20.13
CA ASP A 69 2.03 7.38 -21.25
C ASP A 69 2.11 5.90 -21.65
N PRO A 70 1.47 5.48 -22.75
CA PRO A 70 1.57 4.13 -23.28
C PRO A 70 2.97 3.75 -23.80
N ALA A 71 3.94 4.68 -23.83
CA ALA A 71 5.33 4.38 -24.21
C ALA A 71 6.20 3.83 -23.07
N LEU A 72 5.68 3.80 -21.83
CA LEU A 72 6.39 3.31 -20.64
C LEU A 72 5.80 2.00 -20.07
N ALA A 73 4.87 1.37 -20.78
CA ALA A 73 4.30 0.06 -20.45
C ALA A 73 5.14 -1.10 -21.00
#